data_AF-A0A1V6DDB7-F1
#
_entry.id   AF-A0A1V6DDB7-F1
#
_cell.length_a   1.000
_cell.length_b   1.000
_cell.length_c   1.000
_cell.angle_alpha   90.00
_cell.angle_beta   90.00
_cell.angle_gamma   90.00
#
_symmetry.space_group_name_H-M   'P 1'
#
loop_
_entity.id
_entity.type
_entity.pdbx_description
1 polymer ?
#
loop_
_entity_poly.entity_id
_entity_poly.type
_entity_poly.pdbx_seq_one_letter_code
_entity_poly.pdbx_strand_id
1 'polypeptide(L)'
;MIAAARASLLFMAALAACSVGCGPARPQADLAARLQDEDPSVRAEAAIEAGRHDRQDVLALLVERLDDREETVRMVSIVSLEKLTGQRMGYCYYHSREDRQKAIARWRNWLERRQTSRPAPQTPDGDRR
;
A
#
# COMPACT_ATOMS: atom_id res chain seq x y z
N MET A 1 -2.36 29.49 39.81
CA MET A 1 -1.01 28.93 39.94
C MET A 1 -1.11 27.63 40.72
N ILE A 2 -0.81 26.50 40.08
CA ILE A 2 -0.07 25.32 40.57
C ILE A 2 -0.01 24.34 39.39
N ALA A 3 1.21 23.99 39.00
CA ALA A 3 1.53 23.03 37.97
C ALA A 3 1.68 21.63 38.58
N ALA A 4 1.40 20.58 37.81
CA ALA A 4 1.89 19.21 38.04
C ALA A 4 1.84 18.48 36.68
N ALA A 5 2.97 18.30 36.01
CA ALA A 5 3.97 17.24 36.17
C ALA A 5 3.69 16.07 35.22
N ARG A 6 4.51 15.99 34.16
CA ARG A 6 4.54 14.94 33.15
C ARG A 6 5.03 13.64 33.76
N ALA A 7 4.27 12.55 33.64
CA ALA A 7 4.74 11.21 33.93
C ALA A 7 4.94 10.46 32.61
N SER A 8 6.18 10.45 32.12
CA SER A 8 6.63 9.55 31.06
C SER A 8 6.78 8.15 31.65
N LEU A 9 5.97 7.20 31.20
CA LEU A 9 6.16 5.78 31.52
C LEU A 9 6.86 5.11 30.33
N LEU A 10 8.18 4.98 30.45
CA LEU A 10 8.96 4.00 29.71
C LEU A 10 8.62 2.62 30.27
N PHE A 11 7.98 1.76 29.48
CA PHE A 11 7.85 0.34 29.82
C PHE A 11 8.74 -0.46 28.87
N MET A 12 9.98 -0.69 29.28
CA MET A 12 10.79 -1.79 28.76
C MET A 12 10.51 -3.02 29.61
N ALA A 13 9.98 -4.06 28.99
CA ALA A 13 10.07 -5.41 29.51
C ALA A 13 10.40 -6.36 28.35
N ALA A 14 11.63 -6.84 28.36
CA ALA A 14 12.11 -7.95 27.56
C ALA A 14 11.61 -9.27 28.17
N LEU A 15 11.26 -10.26 27.31
CA LEU A 15 11.76 -11.64 27.33
C LEU A 15 10.90 -12.60 26.50
N ALA A 16 11.61 -13.44 25.75
CA ALA A 16 11.32 -14.84 25.42
C ALA A 16 10.08 -15.17 24.56
N ALA A 17 10.29 -15.78 23.39
CA ALA A 17 10.47 -17.23 23.28
C ALA A 17 10.39 -17.66 21.80
N CYS A 18 11.27 -18.58 21.40
CA CYS A 18 11.13 -19.32 20.15
C CYS A 18 9.75 -20.00 20.08
N SER A 19 8.99 -19.73 19.02
CA SER A 19 8.06 -20.74 18.51
C SER A 19 7.82 -20.49 17.03
N VAL A 20 8.15 -21.54 16.27
CA VAL A 20 7.74 -21.80 14.90
C VAL A 20 6.29 -21.33 14.69
N GLY A 21 6.08 -20.62 13.59
CA GLY A 21 4.81 -20.04 13.21
C GLY A 21 3.66 -21.03 13.26
N CYS A 22 2.86 -20.92 14.31
CA CYS A 22 1.44 -21.26 14.36
C CYS A 22 0.77 -20.15 15.18
N GLY A 23 0.81 -18.92 14.66
CA GLY A 23 -0.11 -17.90 15.14
C GLY A 23 -1.54 -18.32 14.78
N PRO A 24 -2.56 -17.95 15.58
CA PRO A 24 -3.94 -18.13 15.15
C PRO A 24 -4.09 -17.51 13.75
N ALA A 25 -4.78 -18.20 12.84
CA ALA A 25 -5.10 -17.65 11.53
C ALA A 25 -5.62 -16.24 11.75
N ARG A 26 -4.80 -15.23 11.42
CA ARG A 26 -5.24 -13.83 11.55
C ARG A 26 -6.55 -13.77 10.77
N PRO A 27 -7.62 -13.16 11.32
CA PRO A 27 -8.76 -12.80 10.49
C PRO A 27 -8.18 -12.19 9.23
N GLN A 28 -8.48 -12.74 8.04
CA GLN A 28 -7.86 -12.29 6.80
C GLN A 28 -8.13 -10.79 6.70
N ALA A 29 -7.14 -10.00 7.12
CA ALA A 29 -7.26 -8.56 7.11
C ALA A 29 -7.44 -8.18 5.65
N ASP A 30 -8.34 -7.24 5.38
CA ASP A 30 -8.57 -6.79 4.02
C ASP A 30 -7.24 -6.41 3.36
N LEU A 31 -7.15 -6.66 2.06
CA LEU A 31 -5.92 -6.52 1.29
C LEU A 31 -5.30 -5.12 1.46
N ALA A 32 -6.14 -4.09 1.57
CA ALA A 32 -5.72 -2.72 1.84
C ALA A 32 -4.98 -2.58 3.18
N ALA A 33 -5.47 -3.23 4.24
CA ALA A 33 -4.83 -3.20 5.55
C ALA A 33 -3.49 -3.94 5.54
N ARG A 34 -3.41 -5.10 4.86
CA ARG A 34 -2.16 -5.87 4.74
C ARG A 34 -1.08 -5.15 3.93
N LEU A 35 -1.48 -4.37 2.91
CA LEU A 35 -0.54 -3.49 2.22
C LEU A 35 0.07 -2.43 3.14
N GLN A 36 -0.57 -2.11 4.27
CA GLN A 36 -0.12 -1.13 5.26
C GLN A 36 0.46 -1.74 6.54
N ASP A 37 0.58 -3.07 6.61
CA ASP A 37 1.07 -3.78 7.79
C ASP A 37 2.51 -3.36 8.16
N GLU A 38 2.83 -3.39 9.45
CA GLU A 38 4.16 -3.04 9.95
C GLU A 38 5.22 -4.05 9.47
N ASP A 39 4.84 -5.31 9.30
CA ASP A 39 5.71 -6.37 8.80
C ASP A 39 5.90 -6.26 7.27
N PRO A 40 7.12 -6.02 6.77
CA PRO A 40 7.38 -5.94 5.34
C PRO A 40 7.05 -7.23 4.57
N SER A 41 7.08 -8.39 5.23
CA SER A 41 6.70 -9.67 4.62
C SER A 41 5.21 -9.68 4.29
N VAL A 42 4.38 -9.21 5.22
CA VAL A 42 2.92 -9.10 5.03
C VAL A 42 2.59 -8.11 3.92
N ARG A 43 3.29 -6.96 3.86
CA ARG A 43 3.12 -5.99 2.77
C ARG A 43 3.49 -6.57 1.41
N ALA A 44 4.60 -7.31 1.34
CA ALA A 44 5.05 -7.93 0.10
C ALA A 44 4.07 -9.01 -0.39
N GLU A 45 3.58 -9.87 0.51
CA GLU A 45 2.55 -10.87 0.21
C GLU A 45 1.26 -10.22 -0.30
N ALA A 46 0.83 -9.13 0.34
CA ALA A 46 -0.35 -8.38 -0.08
C ALA A 46 -0.17 -7.75 -1.47
N ALA A 47 1.01 -7.22 -1.79
CA ALA A 47 1.29 -6.70 -3.12
C ALA A 47 1.22 -7.81 -4.19
N ILE A 48 1.85 -8.96 -3.92
CA ILE A 48 1.79 -10.14 -4.81
C ILE A 48 0.34 -10.58 -5.02
N GLU A 49 -0.44 -10.70 -3.95
CA GLU A 49 -1.84 -11.08 -3.99
C GLU A 49 -2.67 -10.10 -4.83
N ALA A 50 -2.44 -8.79 -4.67
CA ALA A 50 -3.11 -7.76 -5.46
C ALA A 50 -2.90 -7.96 -6.96
N GLY A 51 -1.65 -8.21 -7.39
CA GLY A 51 -1.34 -8.53 -8.77
C GLY A 51 -1.93 -9.88 -9.20
N ARG A 52 -1.85 -10.93 -8.37
CA ARG A 52 -2.36 -12.27 -8.71
C ARG A 52 -3.87 -12.31 -8.95
N HIS A 53 -4.63 -11.55 -8.17
CA HIS A 53 -6.09 -11.52 -8.21
C HIS A 53 -6.66 -10.28 -8.92
N ASP A 54 -5.86 -9.60 -9.74
CA ASP A 54 -6.26 -8.46 -10.57
C ASP A 54 -6.98 -7.33 -9.79
N ARG A 55 -6.52 -7.06 -8.57
CA ARG A 55 -7.14 -6.10 -7.62
C ARG A 55 -6.82 -4.66 -8.00
N GLN A 56 -7.61 -4.10 -8.91
CA GLN A 56 -7.47 -2.71 -9.35
C GLN A 56 -7.88 -1.67 -8.29
N ASP A 57 -8.66 -2.07 -7.29
CA ASP A 57 -9.14 -1.20 -6.21
C ASP A 57 -8.02 -0.75 -5.26
N VAL A 58 -6.88 -1.46 -5.23
CA VAL A 58 -5.72 -1.13 -4.37
C VAL A 58 -4.55 -0.47 -5.13
N LEU A 59 -4.75 -0.03 -6.37
CA LEU A 59 -3.68 0.60 -7.18
C LEU A 59 -3.00 1.78 -6.47
N ALA A 60 -3.75 2.61 -5.75
CA ALA A 60 -3.19 3.74 -5.01
C ALA A 60 -2.22 3.28 -3.90
N LEU A 61 -2.59 2.22 -3.17
CA LEU A 61 -1.75 1.65 -2.11
C LEU A 61 -0.48 0.98 -2.68
N LEU A 62 -0.59 0.30 -3.82
CA LEU A 62 0.58 -0.24 -4.52
C LEU A 62 1.54 0.87 -4.98
N VAL A 63 1.01 2.02 -5.45
CA VAL A 63 1.84 3.19 -5.80
C VAL A 63 2.54 3.76 -4.56
N GLU A 64 1.89 3.77 -3.38
CA GLU A 64 2.56 4.16 -2.13
C GLU A 64 3.71 3.21 -1.78
N ARG A 65 3.54 1.90 -1.97
CA ARG A 65 4.58 0.90 -1.70
C ARG A 65 5.82 1.01 -2.61
N LEU A 66 5.79 1.87 -3.63
CA LEU A 66 7.00 2.21 -4.39
C LEU A 66 7.99 3.09 -3.60
N ASP A 67 7.59 3.76 -2.52
CA ASP A 67 8.53 4.44 -1.60
C ASP A 67 8.81 3.62 -0.33
N ASP A 68 8.47 2.33 -0.32
CA ASP A 68 8.66 1.48 0.83
C ASP A 68 10.15 1.37 1.21
N ARG A 69 10.44 1.27 2.52
CA ARG A 69 11.81 1.20 3.04
C ARG A 69 12.48 -0.09 2.58
N GLU A 70 11.71 -1.17 2.54
CA GLU A 70 12.19 -2.49 2.17
C GLU A 70 12.19 -2.67 0.66
N GLU A 71 13.36 -3.02 0.12
CA GLU A 71 13.56 -3.17 -1.32
C GLU A 71 12.66 -4.22 -1.95
N THR A 72 12.47 -5.35 -1.27
CA THR A 72 11.58 -6.41 -1.72
C THR A 72 10.16 -5.91 -1.90
N VAL A 73 9.65 -5.10 -0.97
CA VAL A 73 8.30 -4.52 -1.07
C VAL A 73 8.19 -3.60 -2.28
N ARG A 74 9.21 -2.75 -2.52
CA ARG A 74 9.27 -1.90 -3.73
C ARG A 74 9.26 -2.71 -5.02
N MET A 75 10.04 -3.79 -5.06
CA MET A 75 10.16 -4.68 -6.22
C MET A 75 8.83 -5.36 -6.55
N VAL A 76 8.20 -6.02 -5.58
CA VAL A 76 6.95 -6.74 -5.82
C VAL A 76 5.80 -5.78 -6.13
N SER A 77 5.83 -4.56 -5.59
CA SER A 77 4.82 -3.55 -5.86
C SER A 77 4.88 -3.05 -7.31
N ILE A 78 6.08 -2.81 -7.86
CA ILE A 78 6.18 -2.43 -9.27
C ILE A 78 5.79 -3.58 -10.21
N VAL A 79 6.16 -4.83 -9.88
CA VAL A 79 5.74 -6.00 -10.67
C VAL A 79 4.22 -6.13 -10.67
N SER A 80 3.58 -5.93 -9.52
CA SER A 80 2.13 -6.01 -9.39
C SER A 80 1.42 -4.88 -10.14
N LEU A 81 1.94 -3.64 -10.06
CA LEU A 81 1.45 -2.52 -10.86
C LEU A 81 1.58 -2.78 -12.36
N GLU A 82 2.73 -3.28 -12.82
CA GLU A 82 2.94 -3.63 -14.22
C GLU A 82 1.96 -4.70 -14.71
N LYS A 83 1.70 -5.72 -13.89
CA LYS A 83 0.70 -6.73 -14.23
C LYS A 83 -0.71 -6.12 -14.34
N LEU A 84 -1.10 -5.25 -13.40
CA LEU A 84 -2.44 -4.66 -13.35
C LEU A 84 -2.69 -3.61 -14.43
N THR A 85 -1.64 -2.93 -14.91
CA THR A 85 -1.81 -1.75 -15.77
C THR A 85 -1.03 -1.81 -17.09
N GLY A 86 -0.15 -2.80 -17.26
CA GLY A 86 0.78 -2.92 -18.39
C GLY A 86 1.87 -1.85 -18.41
N GLN A 87 2.13 -1.16 -17.29
CA GLN A 87 3.01 0.01 -17.26
C GLN A 87 3.97 -0.02 -16.07
N ARG A 88 5.20 0.48 -16.26
CA ARG A 88 6.18 0.67 -15.18
C ARG A 88 6.49 2.14 -14.86
N MET A 89 6.07 3.07 -15.72
CA MET A 89 6.36 4.51 -15.60
C MET A 89 7.86 4.85 -15.45
N GLY A 90 8.75 4.03 -16.01
CA GLY A 90 10.20 4.20 -15.86
C GLY A 90 10.70 4.02 -14.42
N TYR A 91 9.96 3.30 -13.59
CA TYR A 91 10.34 3.00 -12.22
C TYR A 91 11.29 1.79 -12.14
N CYS A 92 12.41 1.94 -11.43
CA CYS A 92 13.31 0.86 -11.03
C CYS A 92 13.48 0.90 -9.50
N TYR A 93 13.28 -0.25 -8.83
CA TYR A 93 13.16 -0.33 -7.38
C TYR A 93 14.47 -0.07 -6.60
N TYR A 94 15.62 -0.26 -7.24
CA TYR A 94 16.96 -0.03 -6.70
C TYR A 94 17.56 1.34 -7.08
N HIS A 95 16.84 2.16 -7.87
CA HIS A 95 17.28 3.53 -8.12
C HIS A 95 17.29 4.37 -6.85
N SER A 96 18.00 5.51 -6.91
CA SER A 96 18.00 6.54 -5.87
C SER A 96 16.56 6.90 -5.48
N ARG A 97 16.36 7.29 -4.21
CA ARG A 97 15.03 7.71 -3.75
C ARG A 97 14.48 8.87 -4.60
N GLU A 98 15.33 9.81 -5.00
CA GLU A 98 14.93 10.94 -5.84
C GLU A 98 14.35 10.48 -7.19
N ASP A 99 15.02 9.55 -7.88
CA ASP A 99 14.54 9.08 -9.18
C ASP A 99 13.28 8.23 -9.06
N ARG A 100 13.18 7.44 -7.97
CA ARG A 100 11.94 6.73 -7.64
C ARG A 100 10.78 7.70 -7.41
N GLN A 101 11.01 8.81 -6.70
CA GLN A 101 9.99 9.83 -6.46
C GLN A 101 9.49 10.49 -7.76
N LYS A 102 10.37 10.74 -8.74
CA LYS A 102 9.96 11.24 -10.07
C LYS A 102 9.00 10.25 -10.76
N ALA A 103 9.27 8.95 -10.67
CA ALA A 103 8.40 7.92 -11.23
C ALA A 103 7.08 7.77 -10.44
N ILE A 104 7.11 7.87 -9.11
CA ILE A 104 5.92 7.85 -8.25
C ILE A 104 5.01 9.04 -8.56
N ALA A 105 5.56 10.23 -8.81
CA ALA A 105 4.77 11.38 -9.25
C ALA A 105 4.03 11.12 -10.57
N ARG A 106 4.69 10.46 -11.54
CA ARG A 106 4.03 10.04 -12.80
C ARG A 106 2.88 9.06 -12.54
N TRP A 107 3.07 8.11 -11.64
CA TRP A 107 2.04 7.17 -11.22
C TRP A 107 0.82 7.87 -10.60
N ARG A 108 1.04 8.81 -9.67
CA ARG A 108 -0.04 9.58 -9.03
C ARG A 108 -0.85 10.38 -10.05
N ASN A 109 -0.17 11.12 -10.93
CA ASN A 109 -0.83 11.88 -12.00
C ASN A 109 -1.63 10.98 -12.94
N TRP A 110 -1.17 9.76 -13.20
CA TRP A 110 -1.90 8.79 -14.02
C TRP A 110 -3.17 8.28 -13.34
N LEU A 111 -3.11 8.00 -12.03
CA LEU A 111 -4.28 7.58 -11.24
C LEU A 111 -5.34 8.68 -11.17
N GLU A 112 -4.94 9.94 -11.01
CA GLU A 112 -5.86 11.08 -11.02
C GLU A 112 -6.60 11.18 -12.35
N ARG A 113 -5.88 11.12 -13.49
CA ARG A 113 -6.51 11.15 -14.82
C ARG A 113 -7.51 10.02 -15.02
N ARG A 114 -7.23 8.81 -14.52
CA ARG A 114 -8.18 7.69 -14.61
C ARG A 114 -9.46 7.92 -13.82
N GLN A 115 -9.35 8.56 -12.65
CA GLN A 115 -10.51 8.87 -11.82
C GLN A 115 -11.39 9.95 -12.47
N THR A 116 -10.78 10.98 -13.05
CA THR A 116 -11.50 12.06 -13.75
C THR A 116 -12.18 11.57 -15.04
N SER A 117 -11.58 10.60 -15.74
CA SER A 117 -12.15 10.01 -16.96
C SER A 117 -13.20 8.94 -16.72
N ARG A 118 -13.43 8.50 -15.47
CA ARG A 118 -14.52 7.56 -15.17
C ARG A 118 -15.83 8.36 -15.25
N PRO A 119 -16.74 8.07 -16.21
CA PRO A 119 -17.99 8.80 -16.31
C PRO A 119 -18.73 8.73 -14.97
N ALA A 120 -19.24 9.88 -14.51
CA ALA A 120 -20.06 9.93 -13.32
C ALA A 120 -21.21 8.92 -13.45
N PRO A 121 -21.66 8.28 -12.35
CA PRO A 121 -22.86 7.45 -12.37
C PRO A 121 -23.97 8.26 -13.03
N GLN A 122 -24.45 7.79 -14.18
CA GLN A 122 -25.60 8.39 -14.82
C GLN A 122 -26.78 8.14 -13.89
N THR A 123 -27.17 9.15 -13.11
CA THR A 123 -28.48 9.14 -12.46
C THR A 123 -29.49 8.93 -13.58
N PRO A 124 -30.32 7.87 -13.56
CA PRO A 124 -31.38 7.73 -14.54
C PRO A 124 -32.18 9.03 -14.52
N ASP A 125 -32.30 9.70 -15.67
CA ASP A 125 -33.17 10.86 -15.86
C ASP A 125 -34.60 10.38 -15.58
N GLY A 126 -34.98 10.46 -14.31
CA GLY A 126 -36.27 10.02 -13.80
C GLY A 126 -37.31 11.01 -14.28
N ASP A 127 -38.18 10.53 -15.15
CA ASP A 127 -39.46 11.10 -15.50
C ASP A 127 -39.46 12.53 -16.04
N ARG A 128 -39.27 12.62 -17.36
CA ARG A 128 -40.10 13.51 -18.18
C ARG A 128 -41.39 12.77 -18.54
N ARG A 129 -42.44 12.96 -17.74
CA ARG A 129 -43.85 12.81 -18.14
C ARG A 129 -44.65 14.00 -17.67
#